data_AF-A0A954JXU0-F1
#
_entry.id   AF-A0A954JXU0-F1
#
_cell.length_a   1.000
_cell.length_b   1.000
_cell.length_c   1.000
_cell.angle_alpha   90.00
_cell.angle_beta   90.00
_cell.angle_gamma   90.00
#
_symmetry.space_group_name_H-M   'P 1'
#
loop_
_entity.id
_entity.type
_entity.pdbx_description
1 polymer ?
#
loop_
_entity_poly.entity_id
_entity_poly.type
_entity_poly.pdbx_seq_one_letter_code
_entity_poly.pdbx_strand_id
1 'polypeptide(L)'
;FATGLSAPYGVQVDGDAVLVAHKPEVLRLRDADGDGAADQFDVVASGWGFSENYHDWTTGLVRDHNGDLYVGLGSDYSQNKRPADNDRWRGTILRIDSNGAIVPLATALRFPMGLALDRRQNLFATDNQGVQNTFNEINHILPGKHYGVPSRHEEVTDDPSESPALMVPHPWTRSVNSILFLPDDFANPDLAGQGIACEYDTRCLIRFTVQEVSGVLQGACYRLSRPDQPGGGGNFVGPIASAVGPDGAIYIGSIWDSGWQGGTNTGSIERLVPDSKMPNGIREIRSTPEGFEITFFQPIRDKSAMCAAATWSVQGYTRHWNGSYATPDAERYSLSPRGLTLSDDCMRVNVRVEPLKAGFVYEIGIHESVAAEEGLWPAEGFYSMKAVP
;
A
#
# COMPACT_ATOMS: atom_id res chain seq x y z
N PHE A 1 -8.05 16.92 21.46
CA PHE A 1 -9.32 16.33 21.01
C PHE A 1 -9.81 15.21 21.93
N ALA A 2 -9.27 13.98 21.94
CA ALA A 2 -9.76 12.90 22.84
C ALA A 2 -8.63 12.06 23.46
N THR A 3 -8.92 11.39 24.59
CA THR A 3 -8.01 10.47 25.31
C THR A 3 -8.68 9.14 25.64
N GLY A 4 -7.91 8.11 26.02
CA GLY A 4 -8.46 6.80 26.44
C GLY A 4 -8.75 5.82 25.30
N LEU A 5 -8.33 6.14 24.07
CA LEU A 5 -8.52 5.31 22.89
C LEU A 5 -7.43 4.21 22.81
N SER A 6 -7.83 2.98 22.49
CA SER A 6 -6.92 1.84 22.38
C SER A 6 -6.43 1.66 20.93
N ALA A 7 -5.18 2.05 20.66
CA ALA A 7 -4.55 2.00 19.32
C ALA A 7 -5.48 2.55 18.21
N PRO A 8 -5.79 3.87 18.22
CA PRO A 8 -6.68 4.49 17.23
C PRO A 8 -5.99 4.61 15.87
N TYR A 9 -6.03 3.54 15.08
CA TYR A 9 -5.39 3.46 13.76
C TYR A 9 -6.30 3.87 12.59
N GLY A 10 -7.47 4.43 12.88
CA GLY A 10 -8.22 5.14 11.85
C GLY A 10 -8.85 6.41 12.35
N VAL A 11 -8.75 7.46 11.53
CA VAL A 11 -9.33 8.77 11.80
C VAL A 11 -9.88 9.34 10.49
N GLN A 12 -11.12 9.82 10.52
CA GLN A 12 -11.74 10.50 9.38
C GLN A 12 -12.64 11.64 9.85
N VAL A 13 -12.61 12.76 9.14
CA VAL A 13 -13.53 13.89 9.40
C VAL A 13 -14.96 13.51 9.00
N ASP A 14 -15.93 13.86 9.84
CA ASP A 14 -17.36 13.58 9.64
C ASP A 14 -18.20 14.84 9.94
N GLY A 15 -18.11 15.84 9.06
CA GLY A 15 -18.73 17.14 9.27
C GLY A 15 -18.06 17.91 10.41
N ASP A 16 -18.82 18.19 11.46
CA ASP A 16 -18.37 18.77 12.73
C ASP A 16 -17.87 17.71 13.74
N ALA A 17 -17.92 16.43 13.37
CA ALA A 17 -17.44 15.31 14.17
C ALA A 17 -16.15 14.71 13.60
N VAL A 18 -15.54 13.82 14.38
CA VAL A 18 -14.43 12.96 13.95
C VAL A 18 -14.82 11.51 14.19
N LEU A 19 -14.70 10.68 13.16
CA LEU A 19 -14.77 9.23 13.32
C LEU A 19 -13.40 8.69 13.71
N VAL A 20 -13.38 7.78 14.67
CA VAL A 20 -12.17 7.10 15.12
C VAL A 20 -12.40 5.59 15.15
N ALA A 21 -11.61 4.86 14.37
CA ALA A 21 -11.50 3.41 14.48
C ALA A 21 -10.39 3.08 15.47
N HIS A 22 -10.73 2.35 16.53
CA HIS A 22 -9.80 1.85 17.53
C HIS A 22 -10.18 0.41 17.90
N LYS A 23 -9.40 -0.31 18.72
CA LYS A 23 -9.58 -1.78 18.86
C LYS A 23 -11.03 -2.26 19.09
N PRO A 24 -11.83 -1.64 19.98
CA PRO A 24 -13.17 -2.15 20.29
C PRO A 24 -14.26 -1.79 19.27
N GLU A 25 -14.18 -0.60 18.65
CA GLU A 25 -15.31 0.02 17.95
C GLU A 25 -14.90 1.14 16.98
N VAL A 26 -15.88 1.63 16.21
CA VAL A 26 -15.80 2.93 15.55
C VAL A 26 -16.61 3.91 16.38
N LEU A 27 -15.97 4.98 16.83
CA LEU A 27 -16.60 6.07 17.57
C LEU A 27 -16.82 7.28 16.67
N ARG A 28 -17.94 7.98 16.87
CA ARG A 28 -18.13 9.35 16.41
C ARG A 28 -17.95 10.29 17.59
N LEU A 29 -16.98 11.18 17.47
CA LEU A 29 -16.54 12.10 18.51
C LEU A 29 -16.95 13.53 18.14
N ARG A 30 -17.62 14.23 19.05
CA ARG A 30 -18.01 15.64 18.87
C ARG A 30 -17.53 16.47 20.04
N ASP A 31 -17.19 17.71 19.75
CA ASP A 31 -16.92 18.78 20.71
C ASP A 31 -18.13 19.71 20.68
N ALA A 32 -19.08 19.47 21.59
CA ALA A 32 -20.37 20.17 21.59
C ALA A 32 -20.31 21.55 22.26
N ASP A 33 -19.31 21.80 23.11
CA ASP A 33 -19.11 23.08 23.80
C ASP A 33 -18.04 23.99 23.17
N GLY A 34 -17.26 23.46 22.23
CA GLY A 34 -16.29 24.20 21.41
C GLY A 34 -14.95 24.47 22.11
N ASP A 35 -14.61 23.70 23.14
CA ASP A 35 -13.38 23.88 23.92
C ASP A 35 -12.13 23.22 23.28
N GLY A 36 -12.30 22.50 22.17
CA GLY A 36 -11.26 21.76 21.45
C GLY A 36 -11.09 20.31 21.93
N ALA A 37 -11.91 19.83 22.87
CA ALA A 37 -11.98 18.47 23.34
C ALA A 37 -13.33 17.83 23.03
N ALA A 38 -13.31 16.55 22.64
CA ALA A 38 -14.54 15.82 22.44
C ALA A 38 -15.22 15.54 23.79
N ASP A 39 -16.49 15.88 23.89
CA ASP A 39 -17.35 15.68 25.06
C ASP A 39 -18.51 14.69 24.78
N GLN A 40 -18.74 14.34 23.51
CA GLN A 40 -19.72 13.33 23.07
C GLN A 40 -19.05 12.20 22.29
N PHE A 41 -19.45 10.97 22.62
CA PHE A 41 -18.88 9.73 22.11
C PHE A 41 -20.02 8.77 21.73
N ASP A 42 -20.34 8.70 20.44
CA ASP A 42 -21.35 7.79 19.91
C ASP A 42 -20.69 6.55 19.29
N VAL A 43 -21.14 5.36 19.70
CA VAL A 43 -20.70 4.10 19.07
C VAL A 43 -21.39 3.94 17.72
N VAL A 44 -20.62 3.95 16.64
CA VAL A 44 -21.11 3.77 15.27
C VAL A 44 -21.18 2.28 14.91
N ALA A 45 -20.15 1.53 15.28
CA ALA A 45 -20.07 0.09 15.00
C ALA A 45 -19.16 -0.59 16.02
N SER A 46 -19.51 -1.80 16.44
CA SER A 46 -18.73 -2.61 17.39
C SER A 46 -19.07 -4.09 17.26
N GLY A 47 -18.52 -4.94 18.11
CA GLY A 47 -18.97 -6.32 18.27
C GLY A 47 -18.14 -7.38 17.54
N TRP A 48 -16.99 -7.02 16.96
CA TRP A 48 -15.98 -7.96 16.45
C TRP A 48 -15.11 -8.60 17.55
N GLY A 49 -15.24 -8.15 18.80
CA GLY A 49 -14.45 -8.65 19.93
C GLY A 49 -12.98 -8.24 19.85
N PHE A 50 -12.34 -8.05 21.00
CA PHE A 50 -10.94 -7.62 21.08
C PHE A 50 -10.32 -8.11 22.38
N SER A 51 -9.00 -8.08 22.43
CA SER A 51 -8.21 -8.43 23.60
C SER A 51 -7.11 -7.39 23.84
N GLU A 52 -6.32 -7.61 24.89
CA GLU A 52 -5.11 -6.83 25.15
C GLU A 52 -3.97 -7.14 24.16
N ASN A 53 -4.14 -8.12 23.26
CA ASN A 53 -3.13 -8.47 22.29
C ASN A 53 -2.74 -7.26 21.43
N TYR A 54 -1.44 -7.10 21.20
CA TYR A 54 -0.88 -6.03 20.40
C TYR A 54 -1.57 -5.92 19.04
N HIS A 55 -1.75 -7.03 18.32
CA HIS A 55 -2.22 -7.09 16.93
C HIS A 55 -3.74 -7.00 16.73
N ASP A 56 -4.53 -6.80 17.79
CA ASP A 56 -5.99 -6.66 17.72
C ASP A 56 -6.44 -5.30 17.17
N TRP A 57 -5.67 -4.78 16.22
CA TRP A 57 -5.89 -3.49 15.59
C TRP A 57 -7.21 -3.46 14.84
N THR A 58 -7.80 -2.27 14.84
CA THR A 58 -8.85 -1.87 13.90
C THR A 58 -8.30 -0.68 13.14
N THR A 59 -8.10 -0.84 11.84
CA THR A 59 -7.40 0.08 10.94
C THR A 59 -8.37 0.63 9.89
N GLY A 60 -7.94 1.66 9.18
CA GLY A 60 -8.79 2.40 8.24
C GLY A 60 -8.91 3.84 8.73
N LEU A 61 -10.08 4.46 8.80
CA LEU A 61 -11.33 4.09 8.14
C LEU A 61 -11.44 4.85 6.81
N VAL A 62 -12.16 4.28 5.86
CA VAL A 62 -12.53 4.98 4.63
C VAL A 62 -14.03 4.94 4.45
N ARG A 63 -14.57 5.95 3.76
CA ARG A 63 -16.00 6.08 3.46
C ARG A 63 -16.18 6.14 1.94
N ASP A 64 -17.09 5.33 1.41
CA ASP A 64 -17.45 5.40 -0.01
C ASP A 64 -18.48 6.52 -0.29
N HIS A 65 -18.82 6.70 -1.56
CA HIS A 65 -19.84 7.67 -1.98
C HIS A 65 -21.27 7.34 -1.50
N ASN A 66 -21.54 6.10 -1.08
CA ASN A 66 -22.83 5.71 -0.50
C ASN A 66 -22.92 6.02 1.00
N GLY A 67 -21.79 6.37 1.62
CA GLY A 67 -21.68 6.62 3.06
C GLY A 67 -21.33 5.37 3.87
N ASP A 68 -21.07 4.23 3.22
CA ASP A 68 -20.63 3.01 3.88
C ASP A 68 -19.19 3.20 4.37
N LEU A 69 -18.92 2.74 5.59
CA LEU A 69 -17.60 2.78 6.21
C LEU A 69 -16.90 1.44 6.05
N TYR A 70 -15.57 1.47 5.91
CA TYR A 70 -14.74 0.27 5.83
C TYR A 70 -13.63 0.32 6.86
N VAL A 71 -13.44 -0.80 7.56
CA VAL A 71 -12.36 -0.99 8.55
C VAL A 71 -11.66 -2.33 8.32
N GLY A 72 -10.36 -2.36 8.59
CA GLY A 72 -9.57 -3.59 8.61
C GLY A 72 -9.40 -4.11 10.03
N LEU A 73 -9.51 -5.43 10.21
CA LEU A 73 -9.27 -6.09 11.49
C LEU A 73 -8.03 -6.97 11.40
N GLY A 74 -7.06 -6.74 12.28
CA GLY A 74 -5.88 -7.60 12.40
C GLY A 74 -6.26 -9.05 12.70
N SER A 75 -5.51 -10.00 12.14
CA SER A 75 -5.70 -11.43 12.35
C SER A 75 -5.19 -11.89 13.70
N ASP A 76 -5.84 -12.90 14.24
CA ASP A 76 -5.48 -13.57 15.48
C ASP A 76 -4.83 -14.95 15.23
N TYR A 77 -4.36 -15.22 14.01
CA TYR A 77 -3.80 -16.52 13.58
C TYR A 77 -2.75 -17.12 14.54
N SER A 78 -2.02 -16.27 15.28
CA SER A 78 -0.98 -16.68 16.24
C SER A 78 -1.45 -16.77 17.69
N GLN A 79 -2.71 -16.43 17.97
CA GLN A 79 -3.26 -16.32 19.32
C GLN A 79 -3.84 -17.66 19.81
N ASN A 80 -2.96 -18.64 20.03
CA ASN A 80 -3.30 -20.05 20.27
C ASN A 80 -4.27 -20.37 21.43
N LYS A 81 -4.62 -19.39 22.26
CA LYS A 81 -5.48 -19.55 23.45
C LYS A 81 -6.70 -18.64 23.44
N ARG A 82 -6.96 -17.93 22.34
CA ARG A 82 -8.09 -17.01 22.26
C ARG A 82 -9.42 -17.78 22.21
N PRO A 83 -10.40 -17.42 23.06
CA PRO A 83 -11.76 -17.93 22.99
C PRO A 83 -12.51 -17.46 21.73
N ALA A 84 -13.30 -18.37 21.13
CA ALA A 84 -14.08 -18.11 19.90
C ALA A 84 -15.21 -17.07 20.07
N ASP A 85 -15.61 -16.77 21.31
CA ASP A 85 -16.61 -15.74 21.61
C ASP A 85 -16.00 -14.33 21.64
N ASN A 86 -14.69 -14.18 21.41
CA ASN A 86 -13.98 -12.91 21.45
C ASN A 86 -13.04 -12.67 20.25
N ASP A 87 -13.26 -13.31 19.10
CA ASP A 87 -12.45 -13.15 17.87
C ASP A 87 -13.26 -13.01 16.58
N ARG A 88 -14.52 -12.60 16.72
CA ARG A 88 -15.43 -12.46 15.59
C ARG A 88 -14.83 -11.56 14.49
N TRP A 89 -14.75 -12.11 13.28
CA TRP A 89 -14.27 -11.38 12.08
C TRP A 89 -12.80 -10.91 12.14
N ARG A 90 -11.94 -11.52 12.95
CA ARG A 90 -10.49 -11.22 12.89
C ARG A 90 -9.92 -11.57 11.52
N GLY A 91 -8.93 -10.81 11.04
CA GLY A 91 -8.34 -11.00 9.71
C GLY A 91 -9.29 -10.68 8.56
N THR A 92 -10.18 -9.69 8.72
CA THR A 92 -11.16 -9.31 7.70
C THR A 92 -11.15 -7.82 7.38
N ILE A 93 -11.68 -7.46 6.22
CA ILE A 93 -12.19 -6.11 5.96
C ILE A 93 -13.69 -6.12 6.19
N LEU A 94 -14.19 -5.24 7.06
CA LEU A 94 -15.61 -5.07 7.34
C LEU A 94 -16.16 -3.88 6.56
N ARG A 95 -17.37 -4.04 6.02
CA ARG A 95 -18.23 -2.94 5.58
C ARG A 95 -19.29 -2.67 6.64
N ILE A 96 -19.46 -1.42 7.01
CA ILE A 96 -20.49 -0.92 7.91
C ILE A 96 -21.39 -0.03 7.07
N ASP A 97 -22.62 -0.46 6.81
CA ASP A 97 -23.55 0.32 5.99
C ASP A 97 -24.18 1.48 6.77
N SER A 98 -24.84 2.38 6.04
CA SER A 98 -25.54 3.53 6.62
C SER A 98 -26.67 3.19 7.62
N ASN A 99 -27.15 1.94 7.65
CA ASN A 99 -28.12 1.46 8.64
C ASN A 99 -27.46 0.80 9.87
N GLY A 100 -26.12 0.73 9.89
CA GLY A 100 -25.33 0.12 10.95
C GLY A 100 -25.15 -1.39 10.79
N ALA A 101 -25.52 -1.99 9.66
CA ALA A 101 -25.25 -3.40 9.43
C ALA A 101 -23.77 -3.62 9.12
N ILE A 102 -23.17 -4.60 9.80
CA ILE A 102 -21.74 -4.93 9.66
C ILE A 102 -21.61 -6.25 8.90
N VAL A 103 -20.90 -6.22 7.78
CA VAL A 103 -20.72 -7.36 6.88
C VAL A 103 -19.23 -7.58 6.61
N PRO A 104 -18.68 -8.79 6.81
CA PRO A 104 -17.34 -9.12 6.35
C PRO A 104 -17.31 -9.14 4.83
N LEU A 105 -16.46 -8.29 4.24
CA LEU A 105 -16.33 -8.13 2.80
C LEU A 105 -15.25 -9.05 2.23
N ALA A 106 -14.13 -9.17 2.93
CA ALA A 106 -12.99 -10.02 2.57
C ALA A 106 -12.39 -10.63 3.83
N THR A 107 -11.85 -11.85 3.70
CA THR A 107 -11.31 -12.63 4.83
C THR A 107 -9.87 -13.08 4.58
N ALA A 108 -9.31 -13.81 5.54
CA ALA A 108 -7.95 -14.32 5.50
C ALA A 108 -6.87 -13.25 5.21
N LEU A 109 -7.04 -12.03 5.73
CA LEU A 109 -5.97 -11.02 5.75
C LEU A 109 -5.14 -11.19 7.01
N ARG A 110 -3.84 -10.89 6.94
CA ARG A 110 -2.95 -10.98 8.10
C ARG A 110 -3.08 -9.74 8.99
N PHE A 111 -2.56 -8.61 8.53
CA PHE A 111 -2.63 -7.32 9.20
C PHE A 111 -2.93 -6.24 8.17
N PRO A 112 -4.22 -6.01 7.86
CA PRO A 112 -4.59 -4.92 7.00
C PRO A 112 -4.30 -3.59 7.71
N MET A 113 -3.33 -2.80 7.24
CA MET A 113 -2.87 -1.60 7.98
C MET A 113 -3.37 -0.29 7.38
N GLY A 114 -3.61 -0.24 6.08
CA GLY A 114 -4.11 0.92 5.36
C GLY A 114 -5.27 0.54 4.46
N LEU A 115 -6.27 1.42 4.36
CA LEU A 115 -7.38 1.29 3.41
C LEU A 115 -7.47 2.57 2.58
N ALA A 116 -7.79 2.43 1.29
CA ALA A 116 -8.05 3.55 0.39
C ALA A 116 -9.08 3.16 -0.67
N LEU A 117 -9.86 4.14 -1.12
CA LEU A 117 -10.71 4.02 -2.30
C LEU A 117 -10.06 4.78 -3.45
N ASP A 118 -10.02 4.17 -4.63
CA ASP A 118 -9.65 4.92 -5.84
C ASP A 118 -10.83 5.76 -6.36
N ARG A 119 -10.60 6.52 -7.43
CA ARG A 119 -11.65 7.33 -8.08
C ARG A 119 -12.84 6.52 -8.63
N ARG A 120 -12.65 5.21 -8.86
CA ARG A 120 -13.71 4.29 -9.31
C ARG A 120 -14.41 3.62 -8.12
N GLN A 121 -14.06 3.97 -6.88
CA GLN A 121 -14.52 3.35 -5.65
C GLN A 121 -14.13 1.87 -5.53
N ASN A 122 -13.03 1.47 -6.19
CA ASN A 122 -12.39 0.20 -5.88
C ASN A 122 -11.71 0.33 -4.52
N LEU A 123 -11.98 -0.61 -3.62
CA LEU A 123 -11.37 -0.66 -2.31
C LEU A 123 -10.02 -1.35 -2.37
N PHE A 124 -9.01 -0.70 -1.81
CA PHE A 124 -7.68 -1.27 -1.63
C PHE A 124 -7.35 -1.38 -0.15
N ALA A 125 -6.63 -2.44 0.21
CA ALA A 125 -6.02 -2.55 1.53
C ALA A 125 -4.57 -2.98 1.41
N THR A 126 -3.71 -2.43 2.26
CA THR A 126 -2.38 -2.99 2.44
C THR A 126 -2.43 -4.20 3.34
N ASP A 127 -1.53 -5.17 3.17
CA ASP A 127 -1.35 -6.28 4.11
C ASP A 127 0.14 -6.56 4.33
N ASN A 128 0.53 -6.85 5.56
CA ASN A 128 1.93 -7.00 5.95
C ASN A 128 2.42 -8.43 5.77
N GLN A 129 3.62 -8.56 5.20
CA GLN A 129 4.25 -9.86 4.99
C GLN A 129 4.38 -10.67 6.28
N GLY A 130 4.41 -11.98 6.10
CA GLY A 130 4.67 -12.96 7.14
C GLY A 130 3.72 -14.12 7.01
N VAL A 131 4.14 -15.29 7.51
CA VAL A 131 3.42 -16.56 7.33
C VAL A 131 3.05 -16.74 5.84
N GLN A 132 1.81 -17.07 5.50
CA GLN A 132 1.39 -17.31 4.11
C GLN A 132 1.54 -16.08 3.18
N ASN A 133 1.57 -14.86 3.71
CA ASN A 133 1.82 -13.65 2.90
C ASN A 133 3.33 -13.51 2.65
N THR A 134 3.79 -13.97 1.49
CA THR A 134 5.22 -14.01 1.13
C THR A 134 5.78 -12.64 0.69
N PHE A 135 4.90 -11.67 0.47
CA PHE A 135 5.20 -10.29 0.16
C PHE A 135 4.49 -9.36 1.14
N ASN A 136 4.92 -8.10 1.19
CA ASN A 136 4.01 -7.04 1.57
C ASN A 136 3.04 -6.82 0.41
N GLU A 137 1.79 -6.49 0.68
CA GLU A 137 0.75 -6.53 -0.33
C GLU A 137 -0.02 -5.23 -0.40
N ILE A 138 -0.43 -4.87 -1.62
CA ILE A 138 -1.53 -3.95 -1.86
C ILE A 138 -2.61 -4.75 -2.59
N ASN A 139 -3.69 -5.03 -1.87
CA ASN A 139 -4.79 -5.89 -2.29
C ASN A 139 -5.92 -5.05 -2.87
N HIS A 140 -6.44 -5.44 -4.03
CA HIS A 140 -7.76 -4.99 -4.48
C HIS A 140 -8.81 -5.86 -3.78
N ILE A 141 -9.62 -5.25 -2.93
CA ILE A 141 -10.57 -5.93 -2.05
C ILE A 141 -11.85 -6.23 -2.81
N LEU A 142 -12.12 -7.53 -2.97
CA LEU A 142 -13.27 -8.06 -3.69
C LEU A 142 -14.23 -8.74 -2.71
N PRO A 143 -15.55 -8.47 -2.79
CA PRO A 143 -16.53 -9.12 -1.93
C PRO A 143 -16.48 -10.64 -2.02
N GLY A 144 -16.42 -11.31 -0.86
CA GLY A 144 -16.43 -12.77 -0.71
C GLY A 144 -15.10 -13.46 -1.01
N LYS A 145 -14.02 -12.71 -1.27
CA LYS A 145 -12.68 -13.27 -1.49
C LYS A 145 -11.88 -13.42 -0.20
N HIS A 146 -10.94 -14.35 -0.21
CA HIS A 146 -10.00 -14.61 0.89
C HIS A 146 -8.54 -14.41 0.41
N TYR A 147 -7.67 -13.91 1.28
CA TYR A 147 -6.35 -13.37 0.92
C TYR A 147 -5.14 -14.11 1.52
N GLY A 148 -5.35 -15.32 2.08
CA GLY A 148 -4.27 -16.29 2.31
C GLY A 148 -3.85 -16.58 3.75
N VAL A 149 -4.17 -15.73 4.73
CA VAL A 149 -3.86 -15.95 6.16
C VAL A 149 -5.14 -16.12 6.96
N PRO A 150 -5.68 -17.35 7.06
CA PRO A 150 -6.93 -17.59 7.78
C PRO A 150 -6.78 -17.20 9.25
N SER A 151 -7.83 -16.59 9.79
CA SER A 151 -7.92 -16.33 11.24
C SER A 151 -8.17 -17.63 12.01
N ARG A 152 -8.05 -17.57 13.34
CA ARG A 152 -8.00 -18.75 14.21
C ARG A 152 -9.19 -19.72 14.07
N HIS A 153 -10.39 -19.18 13.93
CA HIS A 153 -11.63 -19.94 13.81
C HIS A 153 -12.33 -19.71 12.47
N GLU A 154 -11.58 -19.24 11.46
CA GLU A 154 -12.09 -19.17 10.09
C GLU A 154 -12.26 -20.58 9.52
N GLU A 155 -13.34 -20.78 8.78
CA GLU A 155 -13.54 -22.02 8.04
C GLU A 155 -12.47 -22.10 6.94
N VAL A 156 -11.70 -23.19 6.95
CA VAL A 156 -10.70 -23.44 5.93
C VAL A 156 -11.43 -23.77 4.62
N THR A 157 -11.06 -23.08 3.55
CA THR A 157 -11.51 -23.36 2.19
C THR A 157 -10.37 -23.90 1.34
N ASP A 158 -10.71 -24.75 0.36
CA ASP A 158 -9.80 -25.24 -0.68
C ASP A 158 -9.73 -24.28 -1.89
N ASP A 159 -10.58 -23.25 -1.91
CA ASP A 159 -10.54 -22.23 -2.96
C ASP A 159 -9.17 -21.54 -2.99
N PRO A 160 -8.67 -21.16 -4.18
CA PRO A 160 -7.42 -20.43 -4.27
C PRO A 160 -7.60 -19.00 -3.73
N SER A 161 -6.66 -18.57 -2.88
CA SER A 161 -6.62 -17.20 -2.38
C SER A 161 -6.53 -16.19 -3.52
N GLU A 162 -7.21 -15.07 -3.34
CA GLU A 162 -7.11 -13.93 -4.23
C GLU A 162 -5.70 -13.34 -4.12
N SER A 163 -4.99 -13.27 -5.24
CA SER A 163 -3.64 -12.70 -5.25
C SER A 163 -3.69 -11.17 -5.21
N PRO A 164 -2.67 -10.52 -4.59
CA PRO A 164 -2.62 -9.07 -4.49
C PRO A 164 -2.52 -8.39 -5.85
N ALA A 165 -3.01 -7.15 -5.93
CA ALA A 165 -2.80 -6.32 -7.11
C ALA A 165 -1.32 -5.91 -7.22
N LEU A 166 -0.65 -5.70 -6.08
CA LEU A 166 0.79 -5.47 -6.01
C LEU A 166 1.44 -6.33 -4.92
N MET A 167 2.43 -7.12 -5.31
CA MET A 167 3.38 -7.81 -4.47
C MET A 167 4.59 -6.88 -4.25
N VAL A 168 4.65 -6.24 -3.09
CA VAL A 168 5.71 -5.27 -2.75
C VAL A 168 6.91 -6.04 -2.15
N PRO A 169 8.11 -5.94 -2.76
CA PRO A 169 9.24 -6.81 -2.40
C PRO A 169 9.81 -6.61 -1.00
N HIS A 170 10.32 -7.68 -0.41
CA HIS A 170 11.16 -7.64 0.80
C HIS A 170 12.61 -8.00 0.46
N PRO A 171 13.64 -7.36 1.05
CA PRO A 171 13.58 -6.36 2.12
C PRO A 171 13.43 -4.92 1.63
N TRP A 172 13.04 -4.70 0.36
CA TRP A 172 12.84 -3.36 -0.20
C TRP A 172 11.79 -2.58 0.62
N THR A 173 10.64 -3.17 0.89
CA THR A 173 9.74 -2.74 1.96
C THR A 173 9.72 -3.80 3.06
N ARG A 174 9.55 -3.40 4.32
CA ARG A 174 9.42 -4.33 5.44
C ARG A 174 8.07 -4.24 6.13
N SER A 175 7.38 -3.11 6.10
CA SER A 175 6.00 -2.97 6.61
C SER A 175 5.24 -1.86 5.89
N VAL A 176 4.44 -2.25 4.90
CA VAL A 176 3.58 -1.31 4.17
C VAL A 176 2.34 -0.94 5.01
N ASN A 177 2.09 0.35 5.23
CA ASN A 177 1.06 0.85 6.14
C ASN A 177 -0.03 1.61 5.38
N SER A 178 -0.42 2.80 5.84
CA SER A 178 -1.43 3.64 5.18
C SER A 178 -1.15 3.82 3.68
N ILE A 179 -2.22 3.81 2.91
CA ILE A 179 -2.24 4.14 1.48
C ILE A 179 -3.24 5.25 1.22
N LEU A 180 -3.01 6.00 0.16
CA LEU A 180 -3.96 6.94 -0.43
C LEU A 180 -3.83 6.95 -1.96
N PHE A 181 -4.86 7.43 -2.64
CA PHE A 181 -4.78 7.82 -4.05
C PHE A 181 -4.75 9.34 -4.14
N LEU A 182 -3.87 9.87 -4.98
CA LEU A 182 -3.81 11.29 -5.28
C LEU A 182 -5.02 11.68 -6.13
N PRO A 183 -5.67 12.83 -5.86
CA PRO A 183 -6.85 13.23 -6.61
C PRO A 183 -6.52 13.56 -8.07
N ASP A 184 -7.52 13.53 -8.95
CA ASP A 184 -7.34 13.77 -10.39
C ASP A 184 -6.89 15.22 -10.68
N ASP A 185 -7.24 16.16 -9.80
CA ASP A 185 -6.83 17.56 -9.84
C ASP A 185 -5.60 17.87 -8.97
N PHE A 186 -4.84 16.84 -8.60
CA PHE A 186 -3.62 17.02 -7.81
C PHE A 186 -2.64 17.97 -8.52
N ALA A 187 -2.00 18.86 -7.74
CA ALA A 187 -1.19 19.96 -8.27
C ALA A 187 -0.07 19.51 -9.21
N ASN A 188 0.47 18.30 -9.01
CA ASN A 188 1.37 17.67 -9.95
C ASN A 188 0.59 16.66 -10.82
N PRO A 189 0.27 16.99 -12.10
CA PRO A 189 -0.53 16.13 -12.96
C PRO A 189 0.14 14.80 -13.31
N ASP A 190 1.46 14.71 -13.23
CA ASP A 190 2.20 13.45 -13.47
C ASP A 190 2.01 12.43 -12.34
N LEU A 191 1.51 12.87 -11.18
CA LEU A 191 1.23 12.05 -10.01
C LEU A 191 -0.28 11.88 -9.75
N ALA A 192 -1.14 12.68 -10.39
CA ALA A 192 -2.59 12.59 -10.25
C ALA A 192 -3.11 11.16 -10.51
N GLY A 193 -4.03 10.69 -9.66
CA GLY A 193 -4.61 9.35 -9.73
C GLY A 193 -3.69 8.21 -9.28
N GLN A 194 -2.41 8.47 -8.98
CA GLN A 194 -1.49 7.45 -8.50
C GLN A 194 -1.61 7.22 -7.00
N GLY A 195 -1.17 6.05 -6.55
CA GLY A 195 -1.16 5.69 -5.15
C GLY A 195 0.13 6.07 -4.42
N ILE A 196 0.02 6.39 -3.14
CA ILE A 196 1.15 6.50 -2.20
C ILE A 196 0.92 5.50 -1.06
N ALA A 197 1.99 4.81 -0.65
CA ALA A 197 2.01 3.94 0.52
C ALA A 197 3.10 4.37 1.49
N CYS A 198 2.83 4.26 2.78
CA CYS A 198 3.80 4.49 3.84
C CYS A 198 4.60 3.21 4.12
N GLU A 199 5.92 3.26 4.06
CA GLU A 199 6.78 2.16 4.49
C GLU A 199 7.47 2.53 5.81
N TYR A 200 7.03 1.84 6.86
CA TYR A 200 7.34 2.15 8.24
C TYR A 200 8.81 1.90 8.59
N ASP A 201 9.38 0.78 8.15
CA ASP A 201 10.69 0.32 8.65
C ASP A 201 11.83 1.07 7.97
N THR A 202 11.84 1.07 6.64
CA THR A 202 12.85 1.79 5.82
C THR A 202 12.57 3.29 5.70
N ARG A 203 11.54 3.79 6.40
CA ARG A 203 11.24 5.22 6.62
C ARG A 203 11.12 6.02 5.33
N CYS A 204 10.30 5.52 4.42
CA CYS A 204 10.09 6.20 3.17
C CYS A 204 8.64 6.07 2.68
N LEU A 205 8.34 6.81 1.63
CA LEU A 205 7.11 6.66 0.87
C LEU A 205 7.38 5.84 -0.39
N ILE A 206 6.39 5.02 -0.73
CA ILE A 206 6.33 4.23 -1.94
C ILE A 206 5.23 4.83 -2.82
N ARG A 207 5.49 4.99 -4.10
CA ARG A 207 4.49 5.32 -5.11
C ARG A 207 4.04 4.04 -5.79
N PHE A 208 2.77 3.94 -6.17
CA PHE A 208 2.29 2.80 -6.94
C PHE A 208 1.26 3.22 -8.01
N THR A 209 1.20 2.43 -9.07
CA THR A 209 0.26 2.58 -10.18
C THR A 209 -0.47 1.27 -10.43
N VAL A 210 -1.73 1.34 -10.84
CA VAL A 210 -2.56 0.17 -11.16
C VAL A 210 -2.94 0.17 -12.64
N GLN A 211 -3.01 -1.03 -13.21
CA GLN A 211 -3.36 -1.33 -14.59
C GLN A 211 -4.37 -2.47 -14.59
N GLU A 212 -5.46 -2.29 -15.32
CA GLU A 212 -6.40 -3.38 -15.62
C GLU A 212 -5.90 -4.15 -16.85
N VAL A 213 -5.70 -5.45 -16.70
CA VAL A 213 -5.29 -6.37 -17.78
C VAL A 213 -6.22 -7.56 -17.76
N SER A 214 -6.98 -7.75 -18.85
CA SER A 214 -7.95 -8.85 -18.98
C SER A 214 -8.93 -8.94 -17.80
N GLY A 215 -9.40 -7.79 -17.32
CA GLY A 215 -10.33 -7.68 -16.18
C GLY A 215 -9.68 -7.84 -14.80
N VAL A 216 -8.36 -8.00 -14.72
CA VAL A 216 -7.60 -8.15 -13.48
C VAL A 216 -6.81 -6.88 -13.18
N LEU A 217 -6.97 -6.33 -11.98
CA LEU A 217 -6.12 -5.25 -11.49
C LEU A 217 -4.78 -5.80 -11.02
N GLN A 218 -3.72 -5.22 -11.58
CA GLN A 218 -2.33 -5.47 -11.24
C GLN A 218 -1.53 -4.17 -11.39
N GLY A 219 -0.24 -4.13 -11.10
CA GLY A 219 0.47 -2.85 -11.22
C GLY A 219 1.92 -2.86 -10.76
N ALA A 220 2.47 -1.68 -10.56
CA ALA A 220 3.86 -1.50 -10.18
C ALA A 220 4.06 -0.50 -9.05
N CYS A 221 5.16 -0.69 -8.32
CA CYS A 221 5.58 0.18 -7.22
C CYS A 221 7.01 0.71 -7.42
N TYR A 222 7.27 1.87 -6.82
CA TYR A 222 8.47 2.68 -6.98
C TYR A 222 8.77 3.43 -5.69
N ARG A 223 10.03 3.80 -5.43
CA ARG A 223 10.30 4.76 -4.35
C ARG A 223 9.74 6.14 -4.72
N LEU A 224 9.06 6.77 -3.76
CA LEU A 224 8.71 8.19 -3.86
C LEU A 224 9.73 9.05 -3.10
N SER A 225 10.09 8.63 -1.89
CA SER A 225 11.14 9.28 -1.09
C SER A 225 12.33 8.36 -0.88
N ARG A 226 13.46 8.96 -0.50
CA ARG A 226 14.71 8.23 -0.33
C ARG A 226 14.77 7.54 1.05
N PRO A 227 15.09 6.24 1.12
CA PRO A 227 15.19 5.52 2.40
C PRO A 227 16.52 5.76 3.13
N ASP A 228 17.52 6.35 2.47
CA ASP A 228 18.87 6.54 2.98
C ASP A 228 19.05 7.84 3.78
N GLN A 229 18.01 8.64 3.94
CA GLN A 229 18.07 9.90 4.68
C GLN A 229 17.86 9.66 6.18
N PRO A 230 18.63 10.31 7.07
CA PRO A 230 18.42 10.23 8.52
C PRO A 230 16.97 10.55 8.90
N GLY A 231 16.38 9.77 9.80
CA GLY A 231 15.02 10.02 10.29
C GLY A 231 14.95 11.29 11.13
N GLY A 232 13.93 12.12 10.90
CA GLY A 232 13.79 13.44 11.51
C GLY A 232 14.64 14.52 10.83
N GLY A 233 14.22 15.79 10.93
CA GLY A 233 15.01 16.92 10.41
C GLY A 233 15.19 16.96 8.88
N GLY A 234 14.36 16.23 8.12
CA GLY A 234 14.38 16.20 6.64
C GLY A 234 13.79 14.93 6.01
N ASN A 235 13.61 13.85 6.78
CA ASN A 235 12.97 12.61 6.35
C ASN A 235 12.04 12.04 7.44
N PHE A 236 11.26 11.02 7.09
CA PHE A 236 10.29 10.37 7.99
C PHE A 236 10.99 9.57 9.10
N VAL A 237 10.35 9.47 10.27
CA VAL A 237 10.83 8.59 11.35
C VAL A 237 10.27 7.18 11.26
N GLY A 238 9.10 7.02 10.65
CA GLY A 238 8.40 5.75 10.47
C GLY A 238 6.97 6.03 10.03
N PRO A 239 6.74 6.30 8.73
CA PRO A 239 5.45 6.72 8.24
C PRO A 239 4.43 5.59 8.38
N ILE A 240 3.25 5.89 8.92
CA ILE A 240 2.17 4.92 9.16
C ILE A 240 0.78 5.43 8.77
N ALA A 241 0.60 6.75 8.67
CA ALA A 241 -0.65 7.40 8.29
C ALA A 241 -0.40 8.38 7.13
N SER A 242 -1.39 8.56 6.26
CA SER A 242 -1.30 9.50 5.14
C SER A 242 -2.67 10.08 4.79
N ALA A 243 -2.71 11.33 4.36
CA ALA A 243 -3.89 12.00 3.83
C ALA A 243 -3.52 13.13 2.87
N VAL A 244 -4.40 13.45 1.92
CA VAL A 244 -4.33 14.71 1.16
C VAL A 244 -5.18 15.75 1.89
N GLY A 245 -4.58 16.87 2.26
CA GLY A 245 -5.28 17.96 2.93
C GLY A 245 -6.07 18.84 1.95
N PRO A 246 -7.01 19.66 2.45
CA PRO A 246 -7.78 20.60 1.62
C PRO A 246 -6.91 21.70 0.97
N ASP A 247 -5.68 21.89 1.45
CA ASP A 247 -4.68 22.77 0.86
C ASP A 247 -3.89 22.11 -0.29
N GLY A 248 -4.23 20.87 -0.66
CA GLY A 248 -3.56 20.09 -1.71
C GLY A 248 -2.22 19.49 -1.29
N ALA A 249 -1.78 19.69 -0.05
CA ALA A 249 -0.57 19.06 0.48
C ALA A 249 -0.83 17.62 0.90
N ILE A 250 0.22 16.80 0.91
CA ILE A 250 0.16 15.45 1.49
C ILE A 250 0.65 15.54 2.93
N TYR A 251 -0.13 15.02 3.87
CA TYR A 251 0.23 14.90 5.27
C TYR A 251 0.60 13.46 5.58
N ILE A 252 1.74 13.26 6.21
CA ILE A 252 2.21 11.96 6.66
C ILE A 252 2.31 11.98 8.17
N GLY A 253 1.69 11.00 8.82
CA GLY A 253 1.87 10.74 10.25
C GLY A 253 2.92 9.65 10.42
N SER A 254 3.97 9.97 11.18
CA SER A 254 5.11 9.10 11.41
C SER A 254 5.28 8.82 12.90
N ILE A 255 5.68 7.59 13.23
CA ILE A 255 6.06 7.21 14.59
C ILE A 255 7.45 6.56 14.58
N TRP A 256 8.12 6.66 15.72
CA TRP A 256 9.21 5.77 16.08
C TRP A 256 8.80 5.08 17.36
N ASP A 257 8.77 3.76 17.38
CA ASP A 257 8.37 3.00 18.56
C ASP A 257 9.55 2.27 19.25
N SER A 258 9.32 1.90 20.51
CA SER A 258 10.24 1.09 21.32
C SER A 258 10.11 -0.42 21.10
N GLY A 259 9.13 -0.86 20.31
CA GLY A 259 8.87 -2.25 20.00
C GLY A 259 9.64 -2.70 18.76
N TRP A 260 9.07 -2.46 17.58
CA TRP A 260 9.62 -2.87 16.30
C TRP A 260 10.88 -2.07 15.90
N GLN A 261 10.85 -0.74 16.05
CA GLN A 261 12.01 0.11 15.73
C GLN A 261 13.01 0.20 16.89
N GLY A 262 12.65 -0.28 18.09
CA GLY A 262 13.54 -0.43 19.23
C GLY A 262 14.14 0.87 19.79
N GLY A 263 13.49 2.02 19.61
CA GLY A 263 13.98 3.30 20.17
C GLY A 263 12.98 4.03 21.04
N THR A 264 13.11 5.35 21.15
CA THR A 264 12.22 6.14 22.03
C THR A 264 10.93 6.44 21.32
N ASN A 265 9.80 6.21 21.99
CA ASN A 265 8.47 6.55 21.48
C ASN A 265 8.41 8.04 21.14
N THR A 266 8.44 8.34 19.84
CA THR A 266 8.34 9.69 19.29
C THR A 266 7.47 9.65 18.04
N GLY A 267 7.07 10.81 17.54
CA GLY A 267 6.30 10.90 16.31
C GLY A 267 6.34 12.29 15.73
N SER A 268 5.93 12.38 14.47
CA SER A 268 5.90 13.62 13.70
C SER A 268 4.73 13.60 12.73
N ILE A 269 4.32 14.80 12.33
CA ILE A 269 3.43 15.00 11.19
C ILE A 269 4.21 15.83 10.18
N GLU A 270 4.48 15.25 9.02
CA GLU A 270 5.13 15.93 7.92
C GLU A 270 4.10 16.46 6.92
N ARG A 271 4.29 17.71 6.47
CA ARG A 271 3.50 18.31 5.38
C ARG A 271 4.37 18.39 4.13
N LEU A 272 3.98 17.67 3.09
CA LEU A 272 4.66 17.64 1.80
C LEU A 272 3.90 18.51 0.81
N VAL A 273 4.55 19.56 0.31
CA VAL A 273 3.99 20.43 -0.72
C VAL A 273 4.54 19.97 -2.07
N PRO A 274 3.68 19.63 -3.05
CA PRO A 274 4.13 19.21 -4.36
C PRO A 274 4.97 20.29 -5.04
N ASP A 275 6.18 19.93 -5.49
CA ASP A 275 6.98 20.78 -6.37
C ASP A 275 6.64 20.46 -7.84
N SER A 276 6.62 21.50 -8.66
CA SER A 276 6.57 21.43 -10.12
C SER A 276 7.82 20.80 -10.76
N LYS A 277 8.95 20.69 -10.02
CA LYS A 277 10.24 20.18 -10.54
C LYS A 277 10.69 18.92 -9.81
N MET A 278 10.07 17.79 -10.16
CA MET A 278 10.54 16.46 -9.73
C MET A 278 11.80 16.05 -10.52
N PRO A 279 12.73 15.26 -9.93
CA PRO A 279 13.80 14.63 -10.70
C PRO A 279 13.20 13.76 -11.81
N ASN A 280 13.93 13.61 -12.92
CA ASN A 280 13.48 12.68 -13.96
C ASN A 280 13.75 11.25 -13.50
N GLY A 281 12.82 10.34 -13.79
CA GLY A 281 12.88 8.93 -13.40
C GLY A 281 11.64 8.19 -13.88
N ILE A 282 11.52 6.92 -13.49
CA ILE A 282 10.37 6.09 -13.87
C ILE A 282 9.10 6.67 -13.24
N ARG A 283 8.19 7.12 -14.10
CA ARG A 283 6.83 7.58 -13.76
C ARG A 283 5.83 6.43 -13.79
N GLU A 284 5.92 5.50 -14.73
CA GLU A 284 4.96 4.40 -14.83
C GLU A 284 5.56 3.22 -15.58
N ILE A 285 5.19 2.00 -15.18
CA ILE A 285 5.51 0.74 -15.84
C ILE A 285 4.17 0.08 -16.10
N ARG A 286 3.92 -0.23 -17.37
CA ARG A 286 2.74 -0.98 -17.80
C ARG A 286 3.19 -2.26 -18.48
N SER A 287 2.51 -3.37 -18.21
CA SER A 287 2.73 -4.59 -19.01
C SER A 287 2.05 -4.45 -20.37
N THR A 288 2.68 -5.07 -21.37
CA THR A 288 2.22 -5.16 -22.76
C THR A 288 2.37 -6.62 -23.22
N PRO A 289 1.73 -7.02 -24.34
CA PRO A 289 1.90 -8.38 -24.87
C PRO A 289 3.36 -8.75 -25.22
N GLU A 290 4.23 -7.77 -25.49
CA GLU A 290 5.62 -7.99 -25.89
C GLU A 290 6.65 -7.73 -24.77
N GLY A 291 6.22 -7.30 -23.59
CA GLY A 291 7.12 -6.84 -22.53
C GLY A 291 6.54 -5.71 -21.68
N PHE A 292 7.26 -4.60 -21.55
CA PHE A 292 6.85 -3.46 -20.72
C PHE A 292 6.96 -2.13 -21.46
N GLU A 293 6.02 -1.22 -21.20
CA GLU A 293 6.14 0.20 -21.53
C GLU A 293 6.56 0.95 -20.26
N ILE A 294 7.68 1.68 -20.34
CA ILE A 294 8.24 2.48 -19.25
C ILE A 294 8.08 3.95 -19.60
N THR A 295 7.34 4.70 -18.80
CA THR A 295 7.15 6.14 -18.98
C THR A 295 7.96 6.93 -17.94
N PHE A 296 8.54 8.04 -18.35
CA PHE A 296 9.37 8.93 -17.52
C PHE A 296 8.65 10.24 -17.16
N PHE A 297 9.16 10.96 -16.17
CA PHE A 297 8.65 12.29 -15.78
C PHE A 297 9.08 13.39 -16.76
N GLN A 298 10.22 13.23 -17.43
CA GLN A 298 10.75 14.20 -18.40
C GLN A 298 11.43 13.48 -19.58
N PRO A 299 11.64 14.15 -20.72
CA PRO A 299 12.26 13.54 -21.89
C PRO A 299 13.67 13.02 -21.57
N ILE A 300 13.99 11.83 -22.04
CA ILE A 300 15.32 11.25 -21.89
C ILE A 300 16.31 11.91 -22.86
N ARG A 301 17.45 12.34 -22.31
CA ARG A 301 18.52 13.04 -23.06
C ARG A 301 19.41 12.07 -23.83
N ASP A 302 19.92 11.01 -23.19
CA ASP A 302 20.77 10.01 -23.85
C ASP A 302 19.93 8.91 -24.50
N LYS A 303 19.46 9.20 -25.71
CA LYS A 303 18.64 8.26 -26.50
C LYS A 303 19.41 6.98 -26.85
N SER A 304 20.70 7.11 -27.16
CA SER A 304 21.56 5.97 -27.50
C SER A 304 21.67 4.99 -26.34
N ALA A 305 21.89 5.49 -25.13
CA ALA A 305 21.94 4.68 -23.93
C ALA A 305 20.61 3.99 -23.65
N MET A 306 19.47 4.70 -23.76
CA MET A 306 18.16 4.08 -23.52
C MET A 306 17.82 2.95 -24.49
N CYS A 307 18.39 3.01 -25.70
CA CYS A 307 18.24 1.96 -26.71
C CYS A 307 19.29 0.84 -26.60
N ALA A 308 20.18 0.87 -25.60
CA ALA A 308 21.18 -0.17 -25.36
C ALA A 308 20.70 -1.17 -24.31
N ALA A 309 20.76 -2.47 -24.62
CA ALA A 309 20.33 -3.54 -23.71
C ALA A 309 21.09 -3.53 -22.37
N ALA A 310 22.36 -3.12 -22.38
CA ALA A 310 23.20 -3.04 -21.18
C ALA A 310 22.72 -1.98 -20.16
N THR A 311 21.86 -1.06 -20.57
CA THR A 311 21.26 -0.03 -19.71
C THR A 311 20.13 -0.59 -18.85
N TRP A 312 19.58 -1.75 -19.20
CA TRP A 312 18.39 -2.31 -18.58
C TRP A 312 18.69 -3.62 -17.86
N SER A 313 18.15 -3.76 -16.65
CA SER A 313 18.06 -5.02 -15.92
C SER A 313 16.59 -5.40 -15.79
N VAL A 314 16.23 -6.60 -16.24
CA VAL A 314 14.88 -7.14 -16.07
C VAL A 314 15.00 -8.54 -15.49
N GLN A 315 14.39 -8.74 -14.31
CA GLN A 315 14.39 -10.02 -13.62
C GLN A 315 12.97 -10.37 -13.16
N GLY A 316 12.54 -11.60 -13.39
CA GLY A 316 11.28 -12.13 -12.88
C GLY A 316 11.53 -13.08 -11.72
N TYR A 317 10.72 -13.02 -10.67
CA TYR A 317 10.73 -14.00 -9.57
C TYR A 317 9.35 -14.13 -8.92
N THR A 318 9.14 -15.19 -8.15
CA THR A 318 7.95 -15.39 -7.31
C THR A 318 8.39 -15.86 -5.92
N ARG A 319 7.46 -16.18 -5.03
CA ARG A 319 7.75 -16.72 -3.69
C ARG A 319 6.73 -17.78 -3.30
N HIS A 320 7.24 -18.89 -2.77
CA HIS A 320 6.43 -20.01 -2.30
C HIS A 320 6.57 -20.11 -0.79
N TRP A 321 5.47 -19.96 -0.05
CA TRP A 321 5.51 -20.08 1.39
C TRP A 321 5.91 -21.51 1.81
N ASN A 322 6.86 -21.60 2.73
CA ASN A 322 7.38 -22.87 3.24
C ASN A 322 7.49 -22.90 4.79
N GLY A 323 6.70 -22.06 5.48
CA GLY A 323 6.65 -22.00 6.94
C GLY A 323 7.57 -20.96 7.60
N SER A 324 8.31 -20.16 6.83
CA SER A 324 9.18 -19.09 7.36
C SER A 324 8.53 -17.70 7.28
N TYR A 325 8.93 -16.78 8.17
CA TYR A 325 8.44 -15.39 8.15
C TYR A 325 8.95 -14.61 6.94
N ALA A 326 10.25 -14.74 6.64
CA ALA A 326 10.88 -14.16 5.46
C ALA A 326 11.04 -15.24 4.39
N THR A 327 10.10 -15.29 3.44
CA THR A 327 10.16 -16.26 2.34
C THR A 327 11.18 -15.78 1.29
N PRO A 328 12.21 -16.58 0.95
CA PRO A 328 13.17 -16.22 -0.08
C PRO A 328 12.53 -16.20 -1.46
N ASP A 329 13.12 -15.45 -2.38
CA ASP A 329 12.73 -15.49 -3.80
C ASP A 329 12.89 -16.90 -4.36
N ALA A 330 11.92 -17.30 -5.18
CA ALA A 330 11.86 -18.55 -5.89
C ALA A 330 11.79 -18.30 -7.40
N GLU A 331 12.28 -19.28 -8.17
CA GLU A 331 12.20 -19.27 -9.65
C GLU A 331 12.74 -18.00 -10.31
N ARG A 332 13.70 -17.31 -9.67
CA ARG A 332 14.29 -16.08 -10.22
C ARG A 332 14.96 -16.36 -11.57
N TYR A 333 14.69 -15.52 -12.56
CA TYR A 333 15.28 -15.59 -13.89
C TYR A 333 15.50 -14.20 -14.50
N SER A 334 16.53 -14.07 -15.34
CA SER A 334 16.85 -12.83 -16.04
C SER A 334 16.27 -12.80 -17.44
N LEU A 335 15.85 -11.62 -17.88
CA LEU A 335 15.28 -11.35 -19.19
C LEU A 335 16.15 -10.32 -19.91
N SER A 336 16.80 -10.72 -21.00
CA SER A 336 17.54 -9.78 -21.85
C SER A 336 16.57 -9.05 -22.79
N PRO A 337 16.59 -7.70 -22.84
CA PRO A 337 15.80 -6.94 -23.81
C PRO A 337 16.10 -7.38 -25.25
N ARG A 338 15.05 -7.75 -26.00
CA ARG A 338 15.13 -8.15 -27.42
C ARG A 338 14.89 -6.99 -28.38
N GLY A 339 14.31 -5.91 -27.86
CA GLY A 339 14.14 -4.67 -28.58
C GLY A 339 13.83 -3.54 -27.61
N LEU A 340 14.40 -2.37 -27.89
CA LEU A 340 14.21 -1.14 -27.14
C LEU A 340 13.79 -0.08 -28.14
N THR A 341 12.61 0.50 -27.94
CA THR A 341 12.09 1.56 -28.81
C THR A 341 11.72 2.76 -27.96
N LEU A 342 12.47 3.84 -28.12
CA LEU A 342 12.18 5.15 -27.52
C LEU A 342 11.13 5.89 -28.38
N SER A 343 10.12 6.47 -27.74
CA SER A 343 9.12 7.32 -28.40
C SER A 343 9.72 8.62 -28.93
N ASP A 344 9.04 9.25 -29.90
CA ASP A 344 9.52 10.49 -30.53
C ASP A 344 9.70 11.65 -29.52
N ASP A 345 8.80 11.75 -28.55
CA ASP A 345 8.86 12.71 -27.43
C ASP A 345 9.91 12.36 -26.37
N CYS A 346 10.57 11.20 -26.51
CA CYS A 346 11.57 10.67 -25.60
C CYS A 346 11.07 10.43 -24.17
N MET A 347 9.75 10.32 -23.99
CA MET A 347 9.11 10.11 -22.69
C MET A 347 8.87 8.64 -22.37
N ARG A 348 8.90 7.75 -23.37
CA ARG A 348 8.52 6.34 -23.22
C ARG A 348 9.50 5.40 -23.89
N VAL A 349 9.83 4.31 -23.22
CA VAL A 349 10.61 3.20 -23.79
C VAL A 349 9.77 1.93 -23.75
N ASN A 350 9.59 1.31 -24.90
CA ASN A 350 9.06 -0.05 -25.00
C ASN A 350 10.22 -1.04 -24.88
N VAL A 351 10.20 -1.84 -23.82
CA VAL A 351 11.19 -2.86 -23.48
C VAL A 351 10.60 -4.23 -23.81
N ARG A 352 10.98 -4.80 -24.95
CA ARG A 352 10.48 -6.11 -25.39
C ARG A 352 11.27 -7.23 -24.73
N VAL A 353 10.59 -8.07 -23.96
CA VAL A 353 11.17 -9.17 -23.18
C VAL A 353 10.19 -10.34 -23.11
N GLU A 354 10.72 -11.56 -23.16
CA GLU A 354 9.95 -12.80 -23.01
C GLU A 354 10.85 -13.92 -22.46
N PRO A 355 10.30 -14.91 -21.72
CA PRO A 355 8.88 -15.10 -21.40
C PRO A 355 8.41 -14.32 -20.16
N LEU A 356 7.19 -13.80 -20.21
CA LEU A 356 6.45 -13.30 -19.04
C LEU A 356 5.57 -14.43 -18.43
N LYS A 357 5.36 -14.40 -17.12
CA LYS A 357 4.66 -15.40 -16.33
C LYS A 357 3.68 -14.71 -15.38
N ALA A 358 2.47 -15.24 -15.27
CA ALA A 358 1.53 -14.85 -14.23
C ALA A 358 2.02 -15.36 -12.86
N GLY A 359 1.70 -14.64 -11.78
CA GLY A 359 2.15 -14.91 -10.42
C GLY A 359 3.58 -14.46 -10.10
N PHE A 360 4.19 -13.64 -10.97
CA PHE A 360 5.57 -13.18 -10.82
C PHE A 360 5.64 -11.67 -10.55
N VAL A 361 6.70 -11.25 -9.85
CA VAL A 361 7.16 -9.87 -9.77
C VAL A 361 8.31 -9.68 -10.77
N TYR A 362 8.27 -8.58 -11.49
CA TYR A 362 9.32 -8.13 -12.40
C TYR A 362 10.03 -6.93 -11.82
N GLU A 363 11.28 -7.14 -11.41
CA GLU A 363 12.23 -6.08 -11.07
C GLU A 363 12.79 -5.50 -12.36
N ILE A 364 12.50 -4.22 -12.62
CA ILE A 364 12.93 -3.49 -13.82
C ILE A 364 13.78 -2.32 -13.36
N GLY A 365 15.06 -2.35 -13.70
CA GLY A 365 16.05 -1.35 -13.32
C GLY A 365 16.74 -0.71 -14.52
N ILE A 366 17.13 0.55 -14.35
CA ILE A 366 17.91 1.32 -15.30
C ILE A 366 19.27 1.62 -14.66
N HIS A 367 20.35 1.22 -15.32
CA HIS A 367 21.70 1.48 -14.81
C HIS A 367 22.04 2.98 -14.97
N GLU A 368 21.91 3.73 -13.87
CA GLU A 368 22.02 5.21 -13.83
C GLU A 368 23.32 5.75 -14.44
N SER A 369 24.45 5.05 -14.27
CA SER A 369 25.76 5.44 -14.82
C SER A 369 25.82 5.49 -16.34
N VAL A 370 24.79 4.98 -17.03
CA VAL A 370 24.71 4.92 -18.49
C VAL A 370 23.61 5.85 -19.02
N ALA A 371 22.69 6.36 -18.18
CA ALA A 371 21.39 6.89 -18.63
C ALA A 371 21.27 8.44 -18.66
N ALA A 372 21.91 9.18 -17.73
CA ALA A 372 21.80 10.64 -17.64
C ALA A 372 22.94 11.29 -16.84
N GLU A 373 23.29 12.55 -17.16
CA GLU A 373 24.30 13.33 -16.41
C GLU A 373 23.92 13.62 -14.94
N GLU A 374 22.62 13.76 -14.63
CA GLU A 374 22.10 14.04 -13.27
C GLU A 374 21.53 12.79 -12.55
N GLY A 375 21.57 11.62 -13.20
CA GLY A 375 20.94 10.38 -12.71
C GLY A 375 19.41 10.35 -12.89
N LEU A 376 18.81 9.15 -12.86
CA LEU A 376 17.35 8.97 -12.87
C LEU A 376 16.88 8.62 -11.46
N TRP A 377 15.76 9.19 -11.01
CA TRP A 377 15.15 8.81 -9.73
C TRP A 377 13.61 8.85 -9.81
N PRO A 378 12.92 7.74 -9.51
CA PRO A 378 13.47 6.40 -9.26
C PRO A 378 14.01 5.76 -10.56
N ALA A 379 15.12 5.02 -10.47
CA ALA A 379 15.69 4.25 -11.58
C ALA A 379 15.25 2.78 -11.61
N GLU A 380 14.43 2.35 -10.64
CA GLU A 380 13.90 0.99 -10.53
C GLU A 380 12.40 1.01 -10.23
N GLY A 381 11.72 -0.07 -10.61
CA GLY A 381 10.35 -0.36 -10.24
C GLY A 381 10.06 -1.85 -10.26
N PHE A 382 9.01 -2.25 -9.55
CA PHE A 382 8.60 -3.64 -9.42
C PHE A 382 7.18 -3.82 -9.93
N TYR A 383 7.01 -4.57 -11.02
CA TYR A 383 5.71 -4.85 -11.63
C TYR A 383 5.19 -6.22 -11.20
N SER A 384 4.00 -6.27 -10.62
CA SER A 384 3.30 -7.51 -10.25
C SER A 384 2.46 -8.00 -11.42
N MET A 385 2.75 -9.20 -11.91
CA MET A 385 2.07 -9.80 -13.05
C MET A 385 1.08 -10.86 -12.56
N LYS A 386 -0.15 -10.45 -12.27
CA LYS A 386 -1.26 -11.35 -11.96
C LYS A 386 -1.85 -12.00 -13.22
N ALA A 387 -1.89 -11.26 -14.33
CA ALA A 387 -2.30 -11.74 -15.65
C ALA A 387 -1.33 -11.22 -16.72
N VAL A 388 -0.89 -12.11 -17.62
CA VAL A 388 -0.10 -11.71 -18.79
C VAL A 388 -1.04 -11.08 -19.84
N PRO A 389 -0.72 -9.90 -20.40
CA PRO A 389 -1.55 -9.21 -21.39
C PRO A 389 -1.85 -9.97 -22.68
#